data_AF-A0A2M7K8A8-F1
#
_entry.id   AF-A0A2M7K8A8-F1
#
_cell.length_a   1.000
_cell.length_b   1.000
_cell.length_c   1.000
_cell.angle_alpha   90.00
_cell.angle_beta   90.00
_cell.angle_gamma   90.00
#
_symmetry.space_group_name_H-M   'P 1'
#
loop_
_entity.id
_entity.type
_entity.pdbx_description
1 polymer ?
#
loop_
_entity_poly.entity_id
_entity_poly.type
_entity_poly.pdbx_seq_one_letter_code
_entity_poly.pdbx_strand_id
1 'polypeptide(L)'
;TVNEFIKSKQFGIWQGIKDGVRAGLKSFEQALPADIVLAGKIEQVQQQTIPGKVGSVIRTPGTLLKAADNVFKAVVYRAELNADAYRIAVREGLKGSVRAERIAELLNNPTDSMKARAGKEALYRTFNNPNAIASWLIKSQTLPIIGTPLQYIAPFKRTPANIASFTLERTPLALIYALKKTGIKRREALAKIGIGTILGIAAMQFVTEGLITGGGPKDKNKRDALYRTGWQPYSLKIEGKYYSYSRLEPLGSIIGMAADMKELIDEGTNEKTINELAGQIALSFTKNITSKTFMSGFVNAMDAISDPQRYGEKWVNQLTGSVIPSGVGGVAREIDPTLRRTETPLGVIKSKIPLVSESLLPKRDLWGRPIKRESSGFISPIGISTDKMSKVDNEIVRLKLNIGMPAKTIRGIELTPEEHDKYAELSGKPAKQQLDKIVNSASWKNRNDEAKARIIEKVVNTFRLRASLIIYKDIDRERKIEGFGKTRFKTESGEEMLREALK
;
A
#
# COMPACT_ATOMS: atom_id res chain seq x y z
N THR A 1 25.90 -18.40 -26.09
CA THR A 1 26.55 -17.99 -24.82
C THR A 1 25.62 -17.06 -24.05
N VAL A 2 25.86 -16.81 -22.76
CA VAL A 2 25.08 -15.85 -21.95
C VAL A 2 25.14 -14.43 -22.57
N ASN A 3 26.30 -14.04 -23.09
CA ASN A 3 26.47 -12.74 -23.78
C ASN A 3 25.58 -12.60 -25.03
N GLU A 4 25.46 -13.63 -25.87
CA GLU A 4 24.56 -13.59 -27.03
C GLU A 4 23.08 -13.56 -26.63
N PHE A 5 22.72 -14.19 -25.50
CA PHE A 5 21.36 -14.08 -24.95
C PHE A 5 21.04 -12.65 -24.50
N ILE A 6 21.97 -11.98 -23.80
CA ILE A 6 21.81 -10.58 -23.37
C ILE A 6 21.71 -9.64 -24.58
N LYS A 7 22.61 -9.80 -25.57
CA LYS A 7 22.57 -9.01 -26.82
C LYS A 7 21.25 -9.17 -27.56
N SER A 8 20.73 -10.40 -27.68
CA SER A 8 19.43 -10.66 -28.33
C SER A 8 18.27 -9.96 -27.64
N LYS A 9 18.29 -9.91 -26.30
CA LYS A 9 17.24 -9.24 -25.51
C LYS A 9 17.36 -7.73 -25.61
N GLN A 10 18.57 -7.17 -25.58
CA GLN A 10 18.80 -5.73 -25.77
C GLN A 10 18.36 -5.28 -27.17
N PHE A 11 18.76 -5.99 -28.22
CA PHE A 11 18.32 -5.72 -29.60
C PHE A 11 16.79 -5.78 -29.72
N GLY A 12 16.19 -6.85 -29.19
CA GLY A 12 14.73 -7.01 -29.20
C GLY A 12 13.99 -5.90 -28.46
N ILE A 13 14.50 -5.46 -27.30
CA ILE A 13 13.91 -4.34 -26.55
C ILE A 13 13.97 -3.04 -27.36
N TRP A 14 15.13 -2.68 -27.92
CA TRP A 14 15.28 -1.41 -28.64
C TRP A 14 14.44 -1.34 -29.92
N GLN A 15 14.38 -2.43 -30.70
CA GLN A 15 13.54 -2.47 -31.90
C GLN A 15 12.05 -2.63 -31.56
N GLY A 16 11.73 -3.47 -30.58
CA GLY A 16 10.36 -3.68 -30.12
C GLY A 16 9.72 -2.45 -29.49
N ILE A 17 10.49 -1.59 -28.81
CA ILE A 17 10.02 -0.29 -28.34
C ILE A 17 9.66 0.61 -29.53
N LYS A 18 10.55 0.74 -30.53
CA LYS A 18 10.29 1.59 -31.71
C LYS A 18 9.05 1.14 -32.48
N ASP A 19 8.93 -0.15 -32.75
CA ASP A 19 7.81 -0.71 -33.52
C ASP A 19 6.51 -0.78 -32.72
N GLY A 20 6.62 -1.13 -31.43
CA GLY A 20 5.47 -1.23 -30.54
C GLY A 20 4.89 0.13 -30.15
N VAL A 21 5.71 1.17 -29.99
CA VAL A 21 5.24 2.54 -29.78
C VAL A 21 4.52 3.05 -31.03
N ARG A 22 5.05 2.82 -32.23
CA ARG A 22 4.34 3.18 -33.48
C ARG A 22 3.01 2.44 -33.63
N ALA A 23 2.99 1.13 -33.38
CA ALA A 23 1.77 0.33 -33.42
C ALA A 23 0.75 0.77 -32.36
N GLY A 24 1.24 1.13 -31.17
CA GLY A 24 0.42 1.61 -30.06
C GLY A 24 -0.14 3.00 -30.27
N LEU A 25 0.63 3.93 -30.84
CA LEU A 25 0.15 5.27 -31.22
C LEU A 25 -0.94 5.19 -32.29
N LYS A 26 -0.73 4.36 -33.32
CA LYS A 26 -1.76 4.07 -34.34
C LYS A 26 -3.02 3.45 -33.73
N SER A 27 -2.84 2.57 -32.73
CA SER A 27 -3.95 2.01 -31.96
C SER A 27 -4.63 3.01 -31.04
N PHE A 28 -3.93 4.03 -30.55
CA PHE A 28 -4.47 5.07 -29.67
C PHE A 28 -5.26 6.12 -30.46
N GLU A 29 -4.77 6.49 -31.64
CA GLU A 29 -5.52 7.30 -32.62
C GLU A 29 -6.82 6.63 -33.06
N GLN A 30 -6.79 5.30 -33.22
CA GLN A 30 -7.96 4.51 -33.60
C GLN A 30 -8.87 4.14 -32.40
N ALA A 31 -8.39 4.13 -31.16
CA ALA A 31 -9.19 3.80 -29.97
C ALA A 31 -10.07 4.97 -29.46
N LEU A 32 -9.94 6.16 -30.07
CA LEU A 32 -10.99 7.17 -30.09
C LEU A 32 -11.93 6.87 -31.26
N PRO A 33 -13.24 6.85 -31.03
CA PRO A 33 -14.01 5.61 -31.05
C PRO A 33 -13.81 4.76 -32.33
N ALA A 34 -12.96 3.74 -32.28
CA ALA A 34 -13.07 2.56 -33.12
C ALA A 34 -12.44 1.35 -32.42
N ASP A 35 -13.20 0.26 -32.38
CA ASP A 35 -12.78 -1.01 -31.83
C ASP A 35 -11.55 -1.55 -32.57
N ILE A 36 -10.46 -1.82 -31.86
CA ILE A 36 -9.32 -2.53 -32.44
C ILE A 36 -9.32 -3.96 -31.95
N VAL A 37 -9.65 -4.83 -32.89
CA VAL A 37 -9.43 -6.27 -32.86
C VAL A 37 -7.95 -6.53 -33.11
N LEU A 38 -7.20 -6.85 -32.06
CA LEU A 38 -5.90 -7.51 -32.22
C LEU A 38 -6.16 -8.99 -32.59
N ALA A 39 -5.56 -9.43 -33.69
CA ALA A 39 -5.71 -10.79 -34.21
C ALA A 39 -5.36 -11.83 -33.13
N GLY A 40 -6.38 -12.61 -32.76
CA GLY A 40 -6.42 -13.47 -31.60
C GLY A 40 -7.57 -13.05 -30.71
N LYS A 41 -8.79 -13.52 -31.03
CA LYS A 41 -10.03 -13.29 -30.27
C LYS A 41 -9.79 -13.44 -28.77
N ILE A 42 -9.59 -12.32 -28.07
CA ILE A 42 -9.82 -12.24 -26.63
C ILE A 42 -11.20 -11.60 -26.51
N GLU A 43 -12.23 -12.44 -26.62
CA GLU A 43 -13.58 -12.11 -26.19
C GLU A 43 -13.55 -11.79 -24.69
N GLN A 44 -13.28 -10.53 -24.36
CA GLN A 44 -13.96 -9.92 -23.22
C GLN A 44 -15.17 -9.22 -23.78
N VAL A 45 -16.24 -10.00 -23.99
CA VAL A 45 -17.59 -9.49 -24.27
C VAL A 45 -17.86 -8.35 -23.30
N GLN A 46 -17.99 -7.14 -23.87
CA GLN A 46 -18.39 -5.97 -23.12
C GLN A 46 -19.82 -6.20 -22.65
N GLN A 47 -20.03 -6.49 -21.37
CA GLN A 47 -21.31 -6.10 -20.78
C GLN A 47 -21.32 -4.58 -20.74
N GLN A 48 -22.15 -3.95 -21.59
CA GLN A 48 -22.47 -2.53 -21.49
C GLN A 48 -23.27 -2.33 -20.20
N THR A 49 -22.59 -2.27 -19.05
CA THR A 49 -23.26 -2.30 -17.74
C THR A 49 -24.12 -1.04 -17.50
N ILE A 50 -23.85 0.08 -18.21
CA ILE A 50 -24.64 1.33 -18.13
C ILE A 50 -24.72 2.01 -19.52
N PRO A 51 -25.91 2.13 -20.15
CA PRO A 51 -26.06 2.80 -21.45
C PRO A 51 -26.00 4.34 -21.36
N GLY A 52 -25.86 5.03 -22.50
CA GLY A 52 -25.97 6.50 -22.62
C GLY A 52 -24.68 7.31 -22.39
N LYS A 53 -24.81 8.66 -22.48
CA LYS A 53 -23.68 9.62 -22.37
C LYS A 53 -22.95 9.52 -21.03
N VAL A 54 -23.69 9.33 -19.93
CA VAL A 54 -23.15 9.13 -18.59
C VAL A 54 -22.33 7.84 -18.52
N GLY A 55 -22.84 6.74 -19.10
CA GLY A 55 -22.10 5.48 -19.22
C GLY A 55 -20.81 5.62 -20.02
N SER A 56 -20.80 6.43 -21.08
CA SER A 56 -19.59 6.70 -21.89
C SER A 56 -18.49 7.42 -21.08
N VAL A 57 -18.86 8.47 -20.33
CA VAL A 57 -17.92 9.21 -19.47
C VAL A 57 -17.36 8.31 -18.37
N ILE A 58 -18.21 7.51 -17.71
CA ILE A 58 -17.78 6.57 -16.66
C ILE A 58 -16.82 5.50 -17.19
N ARG A 59 -17.00 5.02 -18.42
CA ARG A 59 -16.13 4.01 -19.03
C ARG A 59 -14.82 4.55 -19.57
N THR A 60 -14.73 5.84 -19.88
CA THR A 60 -13.58 6.45 -20.57
C THR A 60 -12.23 6.15 -19.88
N PRO A 61 -12.07 6.30 -18.55
CA PRO A 61 -10.82 5.92 -17.88
C PRO A 61 -10.45 4.44 -18.06
N GLY A 62 -11.45 3.54 -17.98
CA GLY A 62 -11.24 2.11 -18.18
C GLY A 62 -10.86 1.75 -19.61
N THR A 63 -11.45 2.43 -20.61
CA THR A 63 -11.11 2.27 -22.03
C THR A 63 -9.69 2.73 -22.31
N LEU A 64 -9.28 3.89 -21.79
CA LEU A 64 -7.90 4.39 -21.94
C LEU A 64 -6.87 3.46 -21.30
N LEU A 65 -7.17 2.91 -20.12
CA LEU A 65 -6.31 1.92 -19.46
C LEU A 65 -6.14 0.65 -20.31
N LYS A 66 -7.20 0.15 -20.95
CA LYS A 66 -7.12 -0.99 -21.87
C LYS A 66 -6.32 -0.67 -23.12
N ALA A 67 -6.50 0.51 -23.70
CA ALA A 67 -5.73 0.96 -24.86
C ALA A 67 -4.24 1.02 -24.51
N ALA A 68 -3.88 1.63 -23.39
CA ALA A 68 -2.51 1.67 -22.89
C ALA A 68 -1.93 0.25 -22.68
N ASP A 69 -2.69 -0.66 -22.08
CA ASP A 69 -2.27 -2.06 -21.87
C ASP A 69 -2.02 -2.80 -23.21
N ASN A 70 -2.84 -2.53 -24.24
CA ASN A 70 -2.62 -3.07 -25.58
C ASN A 70 -1.33 -2.53 -26.24
N VAL A 71 -0.99 -1.25 -26.02
CA VAL A 71 0.30 -0.68 -26.46
C VAL A 71 1.46 -1.44 -25.83
N PHE A 72 1.45 -1.64 -24.50
CA PHE A 72 2.52 -2.37 -23.82
C PHE A 72 2.59 -3.84 -24.25
N LYS A 73 1.45 -4.51 -24.45
CA LYS A 73 1.40 -5.87 -25.02
C LYS A 73 2.04 -5.92 -26.40
N ALA A 74 1.75 -4.96 -27.27
CA ALA A 74 2.32 -4.88 -28.62
C ALA A 74 3.84 -4.66 -28.58
N VAL A 75 4.34 -3.76 -27.71
CA VAL A 75 5.77 -3.55 -27.49
C VAL A 75 6.45 -4.84 -27.07
N VAL A 76 5.92 -5.54 -26.05
CA VAL A 76 6.51 -6.80 -25.59
C VAL A 76 6.45 -7.88 -26.68
N TYR A 77 5.32 -8.00 -27.37
CA TYR A 77 5.15 -8.97 -28.44
C TYR A 77 6.21 -8.76 -29.55
N ARG A 78 6.37 -7.51 -30.01
CA ARG A 78 7.38 -7.17 -31.02
C ARG A 78 8.80 -7.36 -30.50
N ALA A 79 9.07 -7.03 -29.25
CA ALA A 79 10.37 -7.25 -28.64
C ALA A 79 10.75 -8.73 -28.58
N GLU A 80 9.79 -9.59 -28.24
CA GLU A 80 10.02 -11.03 -28.19
C GLU A 80 10.18 -11.64 -29.58
N LEU A 81 9.42 -11.20 -30.58
CA LEU A 81 9.63 -11.59 -31.99
C LEU A 81 11.04 -11.24 -32.47
N ASN A 82 11.51 -10.02 -32.22
CA ASN A 82 12.86 -9.58 -32.57
C ASN A 82 13.93 -10.41 -31.84
N ALA A 83 13.75 -10.67 -30.53
CA ALA A 83 14.67 -11.48 -29.77
C ALA A 83 14.69 -12.95 -30.23
N ASP A 84 13.55 -13.50 -30.65
CA ASP A 84 13.44 -14.85 -31.21
C ASP A 84 14.09 -14.94 -32.59
N ALA A 85 13.81 -13.99 -33.49
CA ALA A 85 14.42 -13.93 -34.82
C ALA A 85 15.95 -13.85 -34.73
N TYR A 86 16.48 -12.98 -33.86
CA TYR A 86 17.92 -12.91 -33.58
C TYR A 86 18.47 -14.23 -33.04
N ARG A 87 17.79 -14.86 -32.08
CA ARG A 87 18.23 -16.15 -31.50
C ARG A 87 18.25 -17.28 -32.53
N ILE A 88 17.30 -17.31 -33.45
CA ILE A 88 17.25 -18.28 -34.55
C ILE A 88 18.44 -18.04 -35.47
N ALA A 89 18.62 -16.82 -35.98
CA ALA A 89 19.71 -16.48 -36.89
C ALA A 89 21.10 -16.73 -36.29
N VAL A 90 21.28 -16.49 -34.98
CA VAL A 90 22.54 -16.83 -34.28
C VAL A 90 22.73 -18.34 -34.12
N ARG A 91 21.66 -19.11 -33.88
CA ARG A 91 21.72 -20.58 -33.80
C ARG A 91 22.04 -21.21 -35.14
N GLU A 92 21.57 -20.60 -36.23
CA GLU A 92 21.91 -20.94 -37.61
C GLU A 92 23.37 -20.56 -37.98
N GLY A 93 24.13 -19.92 -37.06
CA GLY A 93 25.53 -19.59 -37.26
C GLY A 93 25.78 -18.35 -38.13
N LEU A 94 24.72 -17.64 -38.54
CA LEU A 94 24.81 -16.52 -39.47
C LEU A 94 25.51 -15.30 -38.85
N LYS A 95 26.21 -14.51 -39.67
CA LYS A 95 26.95 -13.30 -39.26
C LYS A 95 26.73 -12.16 -40.27
N GLY A 96 27.07 -10.93 -39.88
CA GLY A 96 27.06 -9.77 -40.78
C GLY A 96 25.70 -9.48 -41.42
N SER A 97 25.71 -9.09 -42.70
CA SER A 97 24.52 -8.81 -43.51
C SER A 97 23.57 -10.01 -43.61
N VAL A 98 24.10 -11.22 -43.79
CA VAL A 98 23.31 -12.45 -43.91
C VAL A 98 22.46 -12.71 -42.66
N ARG A 99 22.99 -12.40 -41.47
CA ARG A 99 22.20 -12.47 -40.23
C ARG A 99 21.07 -11.43 -40.24
N ALA A 100 21.36 -10.21 -40.67
CA ALA A 100 20.37 -9.14 -40.70
C ALA A 100 19.23 -9.45 -41.67
N GLU A 101 19.54 -9.97 -42.85
CA GLU A 101 18.56 -10.44 -43.85
C GLU A 101 17.68 -11.55 -43.29
N ARG A 102 18.28 -12.56 -42.65
CA ARG A 102 17.52 -13.64 -42.00
C ARG A 102 16.60 -13.15 -40.89
N ILE A 103 17.07 -12.18 -40.08
CA ILE A 103 16.23 -11.56 -39.05
C ILE A 103 15.05 -10.84 -39.70
N ALA A 104 15.28 -10.06 -40.76
CA ALA A 104 14.23 -9.35 -41.47
C ALA A 104 13.20 -10.33 -42.09
N GLU A 105 13.65 -11.43 -42.69
CA GLU A 105 12.80 -12.49 -43.21
C GLU A 105 11.89 -13.08 -42.13
N LEU A 106 12.47 -13.47 -40.98
CA LEU A 106 11.72 -14.03 -39.85
C LEU A 106 10.76 -13.03 -39.19
N LEU A 107 11.00 -11.73 -39.34
CA LEU A 107 10.12 -10.67 -38.82
C LEU A 107 8.98 -10.34 -39.79
N ASN A 108 9.22 -10.42 -41.10
CA ASN A 108 8.23 -10.23 -42.14
C ASN A 108 7.26 -11.42 -42.23
N ASN A 109 7.77 -12.63 -42.01
CA ASN A 109 6.95 -13.84 -41.95
C ASN A 109 7.25 -14.69 -40.69
N PRO A 110 6.80 -14.27 -39.50
CA PRO A 110 7.06 -15.00 -38.27
C PRO A 110 6.41 -16.38 -38.29
N THR A 111 7.14 -17.40 -37.84
CA THR A 111 6.57 -18.74 -37.65
C THR A 111 5.51 -18.73 -36.55
N ASP A 112 4.57 -19.68 -36.59
CA ASP A 112 3.54 -19.78 -35.54
C ASP A 112 4.13 -20.03 -34.15
N SER A 113 5.27 -20.73 -34.08
CA SER A 113 6.02 -20.91 -32.84
C SER A 113 6.52 -19.59 -32.24
N MET A 114 6.95 -18.65 -33.10
CA MET A 114 7.39 -17.31 -32.67
C MET A 114 6.21 -16.47 -32.21
N LYS A 115 5.11 -16.47 -32.98
CA LYS A 115 3.87 -15.76 -32.59
C LYS A 115 3.34 -16.26 -31.26
N ALA A 116 3.32 -17.57 -31.04
CA ALA A 116 2.84 -18.18 -29.81
C ALA A 116 3.73 -17.82 -28.61
N ARG A 117 5.06 -17.86 -28.75
CA ARG A 117 6.00 -17.44 -27.69
C ARG A 117 5.88 -15.95 -27.39
N ALA A 118 5.84 -15.11 -28.41
CA ALA A 118 5.68 -13.67 -28.27
C ALA A 118 4.35 -13.30 -27.59
N GLY A 119 3.25 -13.96 -27.96
CA GLY A 119 1.93 -13.77 -27.34
C GLY A 119 1.93 -14.16 -25.86
N LYS A 120 2.53 -15.31 -25.53
CA LYS A 120 2.67 -15.76 -24.14
C LYS A 120 3.50 -14.79 -23.31
N GLU A 121 4.62 -14.31 -23.85
CA GLU A 121 5.51 -13.38 -23.16
C GLU A 121 4.88 -12.00 -22.98
N ALA A 122 4.12 -11.52 -23.98
CA ALA A 122 3.33 -10.29 -23.89
C ALA A 122 2.34 -10.37 -22.74
N LEU A 123 1.55 -11.45 -22.65
CA LEU A 123 0.61 -11.65 -21.55
C LEU A 123 1.30 -11.79 -20.19
N TYR A 124 2.45 -12.46 -20.12
CA TYR A 124 3.20 -12.62 -18.88
C TYR A 124 3.79 -11.29 -18.37
N ARG A 125 4.43 -10.50 -19.23
CA ARG A 125 5.08 -9.23 -18.83
C ARG A 125 4.11 -8.09 -18.58
N THR A 126 2.91 -8.13 -19.15
CA THR A 126 1.83 -7.19 -18.83
C THR A 126 0.86 -7.73 -17.78
N PHE A 127 1.21 -8.82 -17.08
CA PHE A 127 0.42 -9.39 -15.98
C PHE A 127 -1.03 -9.75 -16.37
N ASN A 128 -1.23 -10.14 -17.63
CA ASN A 128 -2.53 -10.49 -18.20
C ASN A 128 -2.71 -12.00 -18.42
N ASN A 129 -1.68 -12.81 -18.18
CA ASN A 129 -1.75 -14.26 -18.36
C ASN A 129 -2.79 -14.91 -17.41
N PRO A 130 -3.48 -15.98 -17.85
CA PRO A 130 -4.28 -16.77 -16.92
C PRO A 130 -3.37 -17.42 -15.87
N ASN A 131 -3.79 -17.42 -14.61
CA ASN A 131 -3.09 -18.12 -13.53
C ASN A 131 -4.10 -18.79 -12.58
N ALA A 132 -3.65 -19.77 -11.81
CA ALA A 132 -4.51 -20.57 -10.95
C ALA A 132 -5.24 -19.73 -9.87
N ILE A 133 -4.58 -18.72 -9.32
CA ILE A 133 -5.13 -17.82 -8.29
C ILE A 133 -6.27 -16.96 -8.88
N ALA A 134 -6.07 -16.40 -10.07
CA ALA A 134 -7.05 -15.62 -10.80
C ALA A 134 -8.23 -16.49 -11.24
N SER A 135 -7.97 -17.72 -11.69
CA SER A 135 -9.02 -18.69 -12.03
C SER A 135 -9.84 -19.11 -10.81
N TRP A 136 -9.20 -19.31 -9.66
CA TRP A 136 -9.90 -19.55 -8.39
C TRP A 136 -10.75 -18.34 -7.98
N LEU A 137 -10.21 -17.12 -8.03
CA LEU A 137 -10.93 -15.87 -7.74
C LEU A 137 -12.14 -15.65 -8.66
N ILE A 138 -12.05 -16.06 -9.93
CA ILE A 138 -13.18 -15.98 -10.86
C ILE A 138 -14.25 -17.00 -10.48
N LYS A 139 -13.86 -18.22 -10.07
CA LYS A 139 -14.79 -19.27 -9.65
C LYS A 139 -15.45 -18.96 -8.30
N SER A 140 -14.75 -18.35 -7.35
CA SER A 140 -15.33 -18.00 -6.03
C SER A 140 -16.46 -16.96 -6.12
N GLN A 141 -16.59 -16.28 -7.24
CA GLN A 141 -17.64 -15.28 -7.47
C GLN A 141 -18.97 -15.86 -7.94
N THR A 142 -19.01 -17.15 -8.26
CA THR A 142 -20.27 -17.85 -8.53
C THR A 142 -20.90 -18.40 -7.24
N LEU A 143 -20.28 -18.17 -6.08
CA LEU A 143 -20.82 -18.58 -4.79
C LEU A 143 -22.02 -17.69 -4.40
N PRO A 144 -23.15 -18.29 -3.96
CA PRO A 144 -24.31 -17.54 -3.45
C PRO A 144 -23.89 -16.61 -2.30
N ILE A 145 -24.55 -15.43 -2.18
CA ILE A 145 -24.36 -14.41 -1.12
C ILE A 145 -23.02 -13.65 -1.20
N ILE A 146 -21.92 -14.30 -1.55
CA ILE A 146 -20.57 -13.72 -1.56
C ILE A 146 -20.17 -13.19 -2.96
N GLY A 147 -20.75 -13.75 -4.03
CA GLY A 147 -20.36 -13.46 -5.40
C GLY A 147 -20.51 -12.00 -5.84
N THR A 148 -21.68 -11.41 -5.59
CA THR A 148 -22.00 -10.04 -6.05
C THR A 148 -21.13 -8.98 -5.35
N PRO A 149 -20.97 -8.94 -4.01
CA PRO A 149 -20.03 -8.02 -3.37
C PRO A 149 -18.58 -8.21 -3.84
N LEU A 150 -18.14 -9.45 -4.04
CA LEU A 150 -16.78 -9.77 -4.49
C LEU A 150 -16.48 -9.28 -5.92
N GLN A 151 -17.51 -9.16 -6.77
CA GLN A 151 -17.39 -8.61 -8.14
C GLN A 151 -17.13 -7.09 -8.13
N TYR A 152 -17.74 -6.35 -7.22
CA TYR A 152 -17.57 -4.89 -7.13
C TYR A 152 -16.21 -4.48 -6.54
N ILE A 153 -15.67 -5.25 -5.59
CA ILE A 153 -14.46 -4.88 -4.85
C ILE A 153 -13.16 -5.38 -5.49
N ALA A 154 -13.23 -6.35 -6.42
CA ALA A 154 -12.06 -6.91 -7.11
C ALA A 154 -12.25 -6.90 -8.63
N PRO A 155 -12.30 -5.72 -9.29
CA PRO A 155 -12.51 -5.63 -10.74
C PRO A 155 -11.31 -6.18 -11.54
N PHE A 156 -10.09 -6.01 -11.02
CA PHE A 156 -8.84 -6.47 -11.67
C PHE A 156 -8.33 -7.75 -11.02
N LYS A 157 -8.75 -8.90 -11.52
CA LYS A 157 -8.45 -10.21 -10.89
C LYS A 157 -7.12 -10.81 -11.32
N ARG A 158 -6.74 -10.57 -12.59
CA ARG A 158 -5.54 -11.17 -13.21
C ARG A 158 -4.28 -10.43 -12.81
N THR A 159 -4.28 -9.10 -12.92
CA THR A 159 -3.09 -8.27 -12.71
C THR A 159 -2.50 -8.39 -11.31
N PRO A 160 -3.24 -8.24 -10.20
CA PRO A 160 -2.73 -8.48 -8.85
C PRO A 160 -2.14 -9.88 -8.63
N ALA A 161 -2.87 -10.92 -9.05
CA ALA A 161 -2.45 -12.31 -8.90
C ALA A 161 -1.19 -12.61 -9.72
N ASN A 162 -1.07 -12.01 -10.91
CA ASN A 162 0.12 -12.13 -11.75
C ASN A 162 1.30 -11.33 -11.22
N ILE A 163 1.10 -10.15 -10.65
CA ILE A 163 2.15 -9.40 -9.94
C ILE A 163 2.67 -10.24 -8.77
N ALA A 164 1.78 -10.79 -7.95
CA ALA A 164 2.17 -11.67 -6.84
C ALA A 164 2.98 -12.89 -7.33
N SER A 165 2.50 -13.55 -8.39
CA SER A 165 3.19 -14.70 -9.00
C SER A 165 4.55 -14.31 -9.58
N PHE A 166 4.62 -13.18 -10.29
CA PHE A 166 5.84 -12.66 -10.89
C PHE A 166 6.89 -12.26 -9.84
N THR A 167 6.45 -11.65 -8.74
CA THR A 167 7.30 -11.33 -7.60
C THR A 167 7.79 -12.61 -6.94
N LEU A 168 6.91 -13.59 -6.68
CA LEU A 168 7.28 -14.87 -6.07
C LEU A 168 8.37 -15.60 -6.88
N GLU A 169 8.25 -15.64 -8.21
CA GLU A 169 9.24 -16.24 -9.13
C GLU A 169 10.65 -15.65 -9.02
N ARG A 170 10.81 -14.49 -8.38
CA ARG A 170 12.08 -13.77 -8.18
C ARG A 170 12.60 -13.84 -6.76
N THR A 171 11.92 -14.58 -5.88
CA THR A 171 12.34 -14.78 -4.49
C THR A 171 13.03 -16.13 -4.30
N PRO A 172 13.85 -16.29 -3.24
CA PRO A 172 14.38 -17.60 -2.85
C PRO A 172 13.31 -18.68 -2.65
N LEU A 173 12.06 -18.31 -2.29
CA LEU A 173 10.94 -19.26 -2.16
C LEU A 173 10.65 -20.02 -3.47
N ALA A 174 10.96 -19.43 -4.62
CA ALA A 174 10.78 -20.09 -5.90
C ALA A 174 11.83 -21.16 -6.21
N LEU A 175 12.87 -21.34 -5.37
CA LEU A 175 13.93 -22.31 -5.60
C LEU A 175 13.38 -23.74 -5.70
N ILE A 176 12.45 -24.11 -4.82
CA ILE A 176 11.80 -25.43 -4.83
C ILE A 176 11.12 -25.70 -6.18
N TYR A 177 10.48 -24.70 -6.77
CA TYR A 177 9.84 -24.81 -8.08
C TYR A 177 10.85 -24.74 -9.23
N ALA A 178 11.94 -23.98 -9.09
CA ALA A 178 13.00 -23.88 -10.08
C ALA A 178 13.76 -25.20 -10.24
N LEU A 179 14.03 -25.91 -9.13
CA LEU A 179 14.73 -27.19 -9.12
C LEU A 179 13.94 -28.32 -9.82
N LYS A 180 12.61 -28.24 -9.82
CA LYS A 180 11.74 -29.16 -10.57
C LYS A 180 11.76 -28.95 -12.09
N LYS A 181 12.32 -27.85 -12.58
CA LYS A 181 12.45 -27.56 -14.02
C LYS A 181 13.76 -28.15 -14.56
N THR A 182 13.84 -28.37 -15.86
CA THR A 182 15.05 -28.85 -16.55
C THR A 182 15.49 -27.90 -17.68
N GLY A 183 16.74 -28.04 -18.13
CA GLY A 183 17.28 -27.32 -19.29
C GLY A 183 17.21 -25.79 -19.19
N ILE A 184 16.76 -25.14 -20.28
CA ILE A 184 16.66 -23.68 -20.38
C ILE A 184 15.68 -23.12 -19.36
N LYS A 185 14.56 -23.81 -19.08
CA LYS A 185 13.54 -23.36 -18.11
C LYS A 185 14.07 -23.30 -16.68
N ARG A 186 14.97 -24.22 -16.30
CA ARG A 186 15.66 -24.16 -14.99
C ARG A 186 16.59 -22.95 -14.91
N ARG A 187 17.41 -22.74 -15.95
CA ARG A 187 18.34 -21.60 -16.01
C ARG A 187 17.61 -20.26 -15.94
N GLU A 188 16.49 -20.13 -16.65
CA GLU A 188 15.66 -18.94 -16.59
C GLU A 188 15.06 -18.71 -15.20
N ALA A 189 14.55 -19.76 -14.55
CA ALA A 189 14.00 -19.66 -13.20
C ALA A 189 15.08 -19.27 -12.17
N LEU A 190 16.26 -19.90 -12.24
CA LEU A 190 17.40 -19.54 -11.38
C LEU A 190 17.89 -18.12 -11.63
N ALA A 191 17.91 -17.65 -12.88
CA ALA A 191 18.25 -16.27 -13.20
C ALA A 191 17.26 -15.26 -12.61
N LYS A 192 15.94 -15.56 -12.68
CA LYS A 192 14.89 -14.73 -12.05
C LYS A 192 15.09 -14.64 -10.54
N ILE A 193 15.33 -15.77 -9.88
CA ILE A 193 15.63 -15.83 -8.45
C ILE A 193 16.90 -15.05 -8.11
N GLY A 194 17.97 -15.24 -8.88
CA GLY A 194 19.26 -14.55 -8.65
C GLY A 194 19.13 -13.04 -8.72
N ILE A 195 18.46 -12.51 -9.76
CA ILE A 195 18.24 -11.07 -9.91
C ILE A 195 17.41 -10.51 -8.75
N GLY A 196 16.29 -11.18 -8.40
CA GLY A 196 15.45 -10.70 -7.30
C GLY A 196 16.14 -10.80 -5.94
N THR A 197 17.00 -11.79 -5.74
CA THR A 197 17.82 -11.92 -4.52
C THR A 197 18.83 -10.79 -4.42
N ILE A 198 19.55 -10.46 -5.51
CA ILE A 198 20.50 -9.33 -5.55
C ILE A 198 19.77 -8.01 -5.24
N LEU A 199 18.63 -7.77 -5.87
CA LEU A 199 17.81 -6.58 -5.61
C LEU A 199 17.31 -6.54 -4.16
N GLY A 200 16.92 -7.68 -3.60
CA GLY A 200 16.49 -7.79 -2.21
C GLY A 200 17.62 -7.46 -1.23
N ILE A 201 18.81 -8.02 -1.44
CA ILE A 201 20.00 -7.71 -0.61
C ILE A 201 20.34 -6.23 -0.68
N ALA A 202 20.33 -5.64 -1.87
CA ALA A 202 20.56 -4.19 -2.04
C ALA A 202 19.49 -3.36 -1.30
N ALA A 203 18.22 -3.76 -1.37
CA ALA A 203 17.15 -3.09 -0.63
C ALA A 203 17.32 -3.19 0.89
N MET A 204 17.77 -4.35 1.43
CA MET A 204 18.05 -4.51 2.86
C MET A 204 19.17 -3.58 3.34
N GLN A 205 20.19 -3.35 2.51
CA GLN A 205 21.26 -2.41 2.81
C GLN A 205 20.70 -0.98 2.97
N PHE A 206 19.87 -0.54 2.02
CA PHE A 206 19.22 0.77 2.10
C PHE A 206 18.23 0.91 3.26
N VAL A 207 17.63 -0.19 3.73
CA VAL A 207 16.82 -0.18 4.95
C VAL A 207 17.69 0.06 6.19
N THR A 208 18.87 -0.57 6.25
CA THR A 208 19.84 -0.35 7.34
C THR A 208 20.31 1.10 7.40
N GLU A 209 20.47 1.73 6.24
CA GLU A 209 20.83 3.15 6.10
C GLU A 209 19.66 4.11 6.39
N GLY A 210 18.45 3.58 6.61
CA GLY A 210 17.24 4.39 6.82
C GLY A 210 16.74 5.10 5.57
N LEU A 211 17.23 4.69 4.38
CA LEU A 211 16.82 5.21 3.07
C LEU A 211 15.58 4.52 2.52
N ILE A 212 15.29 3.30 2.94
CA ILE A 212 14.08 2.56 2.54
C ILE A 212 13.29 2.15 3.78
N THR A 213 11.98 2.28 3.71
CA THR A 213 11.06 1.90 4.80
C THR A 213 10.22 0.68 4.43
N GLY A 214 10.00 -0.25 5.36
CA GLY A 214 9.12 -1.40 5.17
C GLY A 214 7.67 -1.09 5.56
N GLY A 215 6.95 -2.12 6.00
CA GLY A 215 5.58 -1.99 6.49
C GLY A 215 5.47 -1.40 7.90
N GLY A 216 6.56 -1.39 8.68
CA GLY A 216 6.61 -0.86 10.03
C GLY A 216 5.93 -1.74 11.08
N PRO A 217 5.84 -1.26 12.34
CA PRO A 217 5.37 -2.06 13.48
C PRO A 217 3.91 -2.52 13.36
N LYS A 218 3.64 -3.75 13.83
CA LYS A 218 2.27 -4.28 13.93
C LYS A 218 1.44 -3.55 15.00
N ASP A 219 2.07 -3.26 16.13
CA ASP A 219 1.43 -2.54 17.24
C ASP A 219 0.94 -1.16 16.78
N LYS A 220 -0.35 -0.88 17.04
CA LYS A 220 -1.01 0.33 16.57
C LYS A 220 -0.34 1.59 17.12
N ASN A 221 0.02 1.60 18.40
CA ASN A 221 0.51 2.81 19.04
C ASN A 221 1.95 3.11 18.63
N LYS A 222 2.79 2.08 18.49
CA LYS A 222 4.14 2.21 17.90
C LYS A 222 4.10 2.71 16.47
N ARG A 223 3.20 2.15 15.65
CA ARG A 223 3.01 2.59 14.25
C ARG A 223 2.49 4.03 14.18
N ASP A 224 1.51 4.39 15.00
CA ASP A 224 0.97 5.74 15.04
C ASP A 224 2.03 6.73 15.57
N ALA A 225 2.93 6.31 16.46
CA ALA A 225 4.09 7.11 16.88
C ALA A 225 5.08 7.34 15.74
N LEU A 226 5.38 6.30 14.97
CA LEU A 226 6.22 6.38 13.79
C LEU A 226 5.62 7.31 12.72
N TYR A 227 4.32 7.23 12.45
CA TYR A 227 3.64 8.17 11.53
C TYR A 227 3.69 9.63 11.99
N ARG A 228 3.73 9.89 13.30
CA ARG A 228 3.86 11.28 13.81
C ARG A 228 5.24 11.88 13.55
N THR A 229 6.27 11.06 13.36
CA THR A 229 7.59 11.55 12.91
C THR A 229 7.61 11.91 11.43
N GLY A 230 6.53 11.64 10.69
CA GLY A 230 6.48 11.83 9.24
C GLY A 230 6.95 10.61 8.44
N TRP A 231 7.36 9.53 9.12
CA TRP A 231 7.68 8.26 8.49
C TRP A 231 6.51 7.73 7.67
N GLN A 232 6.79 7.25 6.46
CA GLN A 232 5.82 6.69 5.54
C GLN A 232 6.20 5.24 5.22
N PRO A 233 5.26 4.29 5.21
CA PRO A 233 5.55 2.90 4.89
C PRO A 233 5.90 2.74 3.41
N TYR A 234 6.72 1.74 3.10
CA TYR A 234 7.10 1.38 1.73
C TYR A 234 7.52 2.59 0.87
N SER A 235 8.50 3.33 1.39
CA SER A 235 8.94 4.60 0.82
C SER A 235 10.46 4.72 0.77
N LEU A 236 10.94 5.46 -0.23
CA LEU A 236 12.33 5.89 -0.33
C LEU A 236 12.46 7.25 0.36
N LYS A 237 13.43 7.38 1.27
CA LYS A 237 13.75 8.63 1.97
C LYS A 237 14.85 9.36 1.21
N ILE A 238 14.54 10.55 0.69
CA ILE A 238 15.48 11.45 0.02
C ILE A 238 15.31 12.82 0.66
N GLU A 239 16.40 13.41 1.17
CA GLU A 239 16.41 14.78 1.70
C GLU A 239 15.31 15.06 2.74
N GLY A 240 15.04 14.11 3.62
CA GLY A 240 14.00 14.25 4.65
C GLY A 240 12.56 14.09 4.15
N LYS A 241 12.35 13.72 2.88
CA LYS A 241 11.04 13.38 2.32
C LYS A 241 10.96 11.90 1.99
N TYR A 242 9.80 11.32 2.24
CA TYR A 242 9.46 9.95 1.88
C TYR A 242 8.66 9.95 0.58
N TYR A 243 9.05 9.08 -0.35
CA TYR A 243 8.39 8.87 -1.62
C TYR A 243 7.93 7.41 -1.72
N SER A 244 6.63 7.18 -1.73
CA SER A 244 6.09 5.82 -1.72
C SER A 244 6.40 5.07 -3.02
N TYR A 245 7.03 3.90 -2.90
CA TYR A 245 7.26 2.98 -4.02
C TYR A 245 6.17 1.90 -4.14
N SER A 246 5.12 1.95 -3.31
CA SER A 246 4.04 0.95 -3.27
C SER A 246 3.31 0.74 -4.60
N ARG A 247 3.40 1.68 -5.54
CA ARG A 247 2.78 1.59 -6.88
C ARG A 247 3.78 1.20 -7.99
N LEU A 248 5.06 1.08 -7.67
CA LEU A 248 6.11 0.74 -8.64
C LEU A 248 6.22 -0.78 -8.83
N GLU A 249 5.12 -1.44 -9.18
CA GLU A 249 5.10 -2.90 -9.31
C GLU A 249 5.80 -3.39 -10.59
N PRO A 250 6.53 -4.52 -10.54
CA PRO A 250 6.69 -5.47 -9.42
C PRO A 250 7.87 -5.14 -8.49
N LEU A 251 8.67 -4.12 -8.84
CA LEU A 251 9.90 -3.77 -8.12
C LEU A 251 9.60 -3.34 -6.68
N GLY A 252 8.54 -2.58 -6.46
CA GLY A 252 8.09 -2.13 -5.16
C GLY A 252 7.67 -3.28 -4.23
N SER A 253 7.18 -4.40 -4.76
CA SER A 253 6.95 -5.61 -3.94
C SER A 253 8.25 -6.32 -3.56
N ILE A 254 9.23 -6.39 -4.47
CA ILE A 254 10.54 -6.99 -4.17
C ILE A 254 11.26 -6.17 -3.10
N ILE A 255 11.33 -4.85 -3.26
CA ILE A 255 11.94 -3.93 -2.28
C ILE A 255 11.17 -3.98 -0.95
N GLY A 256 9.84 -3.90 -0.99
CA GLY A 256 9.01 -3.94 0.21
C GLY A 256 9.17 -5.22 1.02
N MET A 257 9.26 -6.37 0.35
CA MET A 257 9.47 -7.65 1.03
C MET A 257 10.85 -7.75 1.68
N ALA A 258 11.89 -7.24 1.01
CA ALA A 258 13.24 -7.15 1.57
C ALA A 258 13.27 -6.24 2.80
N ALA A 259 12.56 -5.10 2.74
CA ALA A 259 12.42 -4.19 3.87
C ALA A 259 11.68 -4.81 5.05
N ASP A 260 10.52 -5.45 4.80
CA ASP A 260 9.79 -6.19 5.84
C ASP A 260 10.65 -7.31 6.46
N MET A 261 11.43 -8.02 5.65
CA MET A 261 12.34 -9.07 6.15
C MET A 261 13.45 -8.49 7.03
N LYS A 262 14.03 -7.34 6.65
CA LYS A 262 15.04 -6.67 7.47
C LYS A 262 14.46 -6.18 8.80
N GLU A 263 13.27 -5.59 8.78
CA GLU A 263 12.55 -5.19 10.00
C GLU A 263 12.33 -6.39 10.93
N LEU A 264 11.93 -7.55 10.39
CA LEU A 264 11.78 -8.78 11.19
C LEU A 264 13.12 -9.27 11.77
N ILE A 265 14.21 -9.21 11.01
CA ILE A 265 15.55 -9.59 11.48
C ILE A 265 15.95 -8.72 12.69
N ASP A 266 15.77 -7.41 12.57
CA ASP A 266 16.11 -6.42 13.60
C ASP A 266 15.23 -6.52 14.86
N GLU A 267 14.01 -7.05 14.76
CA GLU A 267 13.13 -7.29 15.90
C GLU A 267 13.55 -8.48 16.79
N GLY A 268 14.64 -9.19 16.46
CA GLY A 268 15.28 -10.17 17.36
C GLY A 268 15.40 -11.58 16.80
N THR A 269 15.79 -11.74 15.54
CA THR A 269 15.82 -13.03 14.84
C THR A 269 17.24 -13.64 14.72
N ASN A 270 18.10 -13.44 15.73
CA ASN A 270 19.52 -13.82 15.64
C ASN A 270 19.81 -15.33 15.82
N GLU A 271 18.84 -16.15 16.23
CA GLU A 271 19.02 -17.60 16.47
C GLU A 271 17.99 -18.47 15.73
N LYS A 272 17.72 -18.19 14.45
CA LYS A 272 16.71 -18.95 13.70
C LYS A 272 17.29 -19.91 12.68
N THR A 273 16.72 -21.12 12.65
CA THR A 273 17.08 -22.14 11.64
C THR A 273 16.60 -21.72 10.24
N ILE A 274 17.20 -22.28 9.19
CA ILE A 274 16.84 -22.02 7.78
C ILE A 274 15.33 -22.21 7.52
N ASN A 275 14.68 -23.15 8.23
CA ASN A 275 13.24 -23.41 8.12
C ASN A 275 12.38 -22.26 8.68
N GLU A 276 12.79 -21.67 9.80
CA GLU A 276 12.08 -20.53 10.41
C GLU A 276 12.28 -19.25 9.59
N LEU A 277 13.46 -19.09 8.98
CA LEU A 277 13.73 -18.02 8.02
C LEU A 277 12.81 -18.13 6.80
N ALA A 278 12.64 -19.33 6.25
CA ALA A 278 11.73 -19.56 5.12
C ALA A 278 10.26 -19.25 5.48
N GLY A 279 9.81 -19.63 6.68
CA GLY A 279 8.49 -19.29 7.22
C GLY A 279 8.31 -17.77 7.35
N GLN A 280 9.30 -17.06 7.86
CA GLN A 280 9.26 -15.59 7.95
C GLN A 280 9.28 -14.90 6.58
N ILE A 281 10.06 -15.40 5.61
CA ILE A 281 10.03 -14.88 4.23
C ILE A 281 8.64 -15.07 3.63
N ALA A 282 8.00 -16.22 3.84
CA ALA A 282 6.63 -16.47 3.40
C ALA A 282 5.61 -15.54 4.09
N LEU A 283 5.78 -15.28 5.39
CA LEU A 283 4.97 -14.32 6.14
C LEU A 283 5.17 -12.88 5.64
N SER A 284 6.40 -12.45 5.38
CA SER A 284 6.72 -11.14 4.81
C SER A 284 6.15 -11.00 3.40
N PHE A 285 6.27 -12.02 2.56
CA PHE A 285 5.61 -12.06 1.25
C PHE A 285 4.10 -11.86 1.41
N THR A 286 3.48 -12.58 2.34
CA THR A 286 2.04 -12.51 2.60
C THR A 286 1.64 -11.13 3.08
N LYS A 287 2.31 -10.57 4.10
CA LYS A 287 2.09 -9.21 4.62
C LYS A 287 2.27 -8.17 3.51
N ASN A 288 3.34 -8.29 2.72
CA ASN A 288 3.64 -7.34 1.67
C ASN A 288 2.51 -7.30 0.64
N ILE A 289 2.11 -8.47 0.11
CA ILE A 289 1.03 -8.57 -0.88
C ILE A 289 -0.31 -8.13 -0.31
N THR A 290 -0.69 -8.57 0.89
CA THR A 290 -1.99 -8.21 1.51
C THR A 290 -2.07 -6.74 1.90
N SER A 291 -0.93 -6.10 2.18
CA SER A 291 -0.87 -4.66 2.51
C SER A 291 -0.99 -3.73 1.29
N LYS A 292 -0.89 -4.25 0.07
CA LYS A 292 -1.02 -3.43 -1.14
C LYS A 292 -2.45 -2.91 -1.31
N THR A 293 -2.59 -1.70 -1.83
CA THR A 293 -3.89 -1.05 -2.04
C THR A 293 -4.83 -1.83 -2.95
N PHE A 294 -4.30 -2.66 -3.85
CA PHE A 294 -5.11 -3.51 -4.71
C PHE A 294 -5.64 -4.77 -3.99
N MET A 295 -4.99 -5.21 -2.90
CA MET A 295 -5.43 -6.36 -2.10
C MET A 295 -6.32 -5.95 -0.93
N SER A 296 -6.24 -4.71 -0.45
CA SER A 296 -6.98 -4.27 0.74
C SER A 296 -8.49 -4.49 0.62
N GLY A 297 -9.07 -4.34 -0.57
CA GLY A 297 -10.50 -4.62 -0.79
C GLY A 297 -10.86 -6.08 -0.59
N PHE A 298 -10.00 -7.00 -1.06
CA PHE A 298 -10.16 -8.44 -0.88
C PHE A 298 -9.96 -8.86 0.58
N VAL A 299 -8.88 -8.37 1.22
CA VAL A 299 -8.57 -8.68 2.63
C VAL A 299 -9.70 -8.20 3.54
N ASN A 300 -10.17 -6.97 3.38
CA ASN A 300 -11.27 -6.45 4.19
C ASN A 300 -12.56 -7.27 4.02
N ALA A 301 -12.83 -7.80 2.83
CA ALA A 301 -13.98 -8.67 2.60
C ALA A 301 -13.79 -10.06 3.22
N MET A 302 -12.61 -10.65 3.09
CA MET A 302 -12.30 -11.93 3.74
C MET A 302 -12.39 -11.82 5.26
N ASP A 303 -11.83 -10.75 5.84
CA ASP A 303 -11.93 -10.46 7.27
C ASP A 303 -13.40 -10.35 7.69
N ALA A 304 -14.22 -9.61 6.94
CA ALA A 304 -15.66 -9.45 7.18
C ALA A 304 -16.47 -10.74 7.01
N ILE A 305 -16.04 -11.68 6.18
CA ILE A 305 -16.70 -13.00 6.05
C ILE A 305 -16.28 -13.92 7.19
N SER A 306 -14.99 -13.89 7.55
CA SER A 306 -14.44 -14.77 8.59
C SER A 306 -14.85 -14.36 10.01
N ASP A 307 -14.97 -13.05 10.25
CA ASP A 307 -15.35 -12.46 11.53
C ASP A 307 -16.27 -11.24 11.26
N PRO A 308 -17.53 -11.50 10.88
CA PRO A 308 -18.51 -10.46 10.55
C PRO A 308 -18.80 -9.52 11.71
N GLN A 309 -18.80 -10.05 12.94
CA GLN A 309 -19.05 -9.27 14.15
C GLN A 309 -18.00 -8.18 14.32
N ARG A 310 -16.74 -8.46 13.98
CA ARG A 310 -15.64 -7.49 14.15
C ARG A 310 -15.40 -6.60 12.94
N TYR A 311 -15.56 -7.13 11.72
CA TYR A 311 -15.14 -6.43 10.50
C TYR A 311 -16.28 -6.08 9.55
N GLY A 312 -17.47 -6.64 9.74
CA GLY A 312 -18.64 -6.45 8.88
C GLY A 312 -19.08 -4.99 8.77
N GLU A 313 -19.26 -4.30 9.91
CA GLU A 313 -19.70 -2.90 9.92
C GLU A 313 -18.72 -1.99 9.18
N LYS A 314 -17.41 -2.13 9.46
CA LYS A 314 -16.35 -1.37 8.79
C LYS A 314 -16.35 -1.64 7.28
N TRP A 315 -16.56 -2.89 6.87
CA TRP A 315 -16.62 -3.26 5.46
C TRP A 315 -17.83 -2.63 4.75
N VAL A 316 -19.02 -2.68 5.35
CA VAL A 316 -20.23 -2.01 4.84
C VAL A 316 -20.03 -0.49 4.75
N ASN A 317 -19.43 0.13 5.76
CA ASN A 317 -19.10 1.56 5.74
C ASN A 317 -18.15 1.92 4.59
N GLN A 318 -17.19 1.06 4.26
CA GLN A 318 -16.30 1.29 3.11
C GLN A 318 -17.01 1.13 1.76
N LEU A 319 -17.93 0.16 1.66
CA LEU A 319 -18.73 -0.06 0.46
C LEU A 319 -19.66 1.12 0.18
N THR A 320 -20.28 1.70 1.20
CA THR A 320 -21.16 2.87 1.01
C THR A 320 -20.42 4.09 0.48
N GLY A 321 -19.12 4.22 0.73
CA GLY A 321 -18.29 5.22 0.08
C GLY A 321 -18.05 4.98 -1.41
N SER A 322 -18.21 3.76 -1.93
CA SER A 322 -17.90 3.44 -3.33
C SER A 322 -18.89 4.03 -4.34
N VAL A 323 -20.08 4.45 -3.89
CA VAL A 323 -21.11 5.10 -4.72
C VAL A 323 -20.69 6.49 -5.19
N ILE A 324 -19.72 7.12 -4.52
CA ILE A 324 -19.19 8.43 -4.89
C ILE A 324 -18.05 8.24 -5.89
N PRO A 325 -18.12 8.84 -7.10
CA PRO A 325 -17.05 8.77 -8.09
C PRO A 325 -15.70 9.21 -7.51
N SER A 326 -14.64 8.47 -7.87
CA SER A 326 -13.28 8.68 -7.32
C SER A 326 -12.73 10.10 -7.56
N GLY A 327 -13.15 10.77 -8.65
CA GLY A 327 -12.78 12.16 -8.94
C GLY A 327 -13.32 13.15 -7.92
N VAL A 328 -14.59 13.00 -7.49
CA VAL A 328 -15.22 13.88 -6.48
C VAL A 328 -14.53 13.73 -5.13
N GLY A 329 -14.26 12.49 -4.72
CA GLY A 329 -13.47 12.22 -3.51
C GLY A 329 -11.99 12.64 -3.64
N GLY A 330 -11.47 12.83 -4.85
CA GLY A 330 -10.17 13.45 -5.11
C GLY A 330 -10.18 14.94 -4.77
N VAL A 331 -11.16 15.67 -5.32
CA VAL A 331 -11.36 17.11 -5.07
C VAL A 331 -11.61 17.40 -3.60
N ALA A 332 -12.47 16.60 -2.94
CA ALA A 332 -12.76 16.77 -1.51
C ALA A 332 -11.49 16.66 -0.64
N ARG A 333 -10.56 15.76 -0.99
CA ARG A 333 -9.29 15.59 -0.25
C ARG A 333 -8.29 16.73 -0.45
N GLU A 334 -8.39 17.43 -1.58
CA GLU A 334 -7.53 18.59 -1.86
C GLU A 334 -8.04 19.84 -1.15
N ILE A 335 -9.36 20.05 -1.13
CA ILE A 335 -10.00 21.15 -0.39
C ILE A 335 -9.89 20.94 1.12
N ASP A 336 -10.16 19.72 1.60
CA ASP A 336 -10.04 19.35 3.01
C ASP A 336 -8.92 18.30 3.21
N PRO A 337 -7.67 18.75 3.44
CA PRO A 337 -6.55 17.85 3.66
C PRO A 337 -6.65 17.11 5.00
N THR A 338 -7.58 17.49 5.89
CA THR A 338 -7.72 16.88 7.21
C THR A 338 -8.32 15.48 7.11
N LEU A 339 -7.76 14.51 7.83
CA LEU A 339 -8.40 13.22 8.02
C LEU A 339 -9.63 13.42 8.90
N ARG A 340 -10.81 13.00 8.42
CA ARG A 340 -12.08 13.08 9.16
C ARG A 340 -12.45 11.74 9.80
N ARG A 341 -13.20 11.77 10.90
CA ARG A 341 -13.79 10.56 11.51
C ARG A 341 -14.98 10.10 10.67
N THR A 342 -14.96 8.84 10.26
CA THR A 342 -15.97 8.24 9.39
C THR A 342 -16.43 6.92 9.99
N GLU A 343 -17.00 6.98 11.20
CA GLU A 343 -17.44 5.80 11.94
C GLU A 343 -18.79 5.26 11.42
N THR A 344 -19.57 6.10 10.73
CA THR A 344 -20.87 5.75 10.15
C THR A 344 -20.85 5.79 8.61
N PRO A 345 -21.77 5.08 7.92
CA PRO A 345 -21.91 5.16 6.46
C PRO A 345 -22.09 6.60 5.96
N LEU A 346 -22.94 7.37 6.64
CA LEU A 346 -23.19 8.77 6.31
C LEU A 346 -21.91 9.61 6.47
N GLY A 347 -21.10 9.34 7.49
CA GLY A 347 -19.79 9.96 7.66
C GLY A 347 -18.85 9.66 6.50
N VAL A 348 -18.82 8.42 6.00
CA VAL A 348 -18.02 8.05 4.83
C VAL A 348 -18.45 8.84 3.59
N ILE A 349 -19.75 8.95 3.34
CA ILE A 349 -20.28 9.73 2.21
C ILE A 349 -19.90 11.21 2.34
N LYS A 350 -20.19 11.82 3.50
CA LYS A 350 -19.87 13.23 3.79
C LYS A 350 -18.37 13.52 3.57
N SER A 351 -17.49 12.60 3.97
CA SER A 351 -16.04 12.76 3.81
C SER A 351 -15.55 12.84 2.35
N LYS A 352 -16.37 12.42 1.39
CA LYS A 352 -16.05 12.43 -0.05
C LYS A 352 -16.72 13.58 -0.81
N ILE A 353 -17.55 14.38 -0.14
CA ILE A 353 -18.22 15.52 -0.75
C ILE A 353 -17.43 16.78 -0.36
N PRO A 354 -16.95 17.56 -1.34
CA PRO A 354 -16.31 18.86 -1.10
C PRO A 354 -17.15 19.75 -0.16
N LEU A 355 -16.49 20.50 0.73
CA LEU A 355 -17.07 21.39 1.76
C LEU A 355 -17.90 20.68 2.84
N VAL A 356 -18.66 19.64 2.50
CA VAL A 356 -19.46 18.86 3.47
C VAL A 356 -18.55 18.02 4.38
N SER A 357 -17.37 17.61 3.90
CA SER A 357 -16.39 16.87 4.72
C SER A 357 -15.98 17.62 5.99
N GLU A 358 -16.04 18.96 5.98
CA GLU A 358 -15.67 19.81 7.10
C GLU A 358 -16.64 19.70 8.28
N SER A 359 -17.88 19.28 8.04
CA SER A 359 -18.88 19.02 9.09
C SER A 359 -18.53 17.82 9.98
N LEU A 360 -17.56 17.00 9.59
CA LEU A 360 -17.12 15.85 10.36
C LEU A 360 -16.00 16.22 11.33
N LEU A 361 -15.99 15.59 12.50
CA LEU A 361 -14.91 15.74 13.46
C LEU A 361 -13.56 15.34 12.84
N PRO A 362 -12.48 16.08 13.14
CA PRO A 362 -11.15 15.69 12.69
C PRO A 362 -10.68 14.42 13.41
N LYS A 363 -9.90 13.61 12.72
CA LYS A 363 -9.10 12.55 13.32
C LYS A 363 -7.84 13.19 13.90
N ARG A 364 -7.61 12.99 15.19
CA ARG A 364 -6.46 13.57 15.90
C ARG A 364 -5.37 12.56 16.16
N ASP A 365 -4.14 13.07 16.27
CA ASP A 365 -2.99 12.31 16.76
C ASP A 365 -2.94 12.29 18.29
N LEU A 366 -1.92 11.63 18.86
CA LEU A 366 -1.68 11.54 20.31
C LEU A 366 -1.67 12.92 21.01
N TRP A 367 -1.24 13.96 20.30
CA TRP A 367 -1.10 15.31 20.81
C TRP A 367 -2.34 16.17 20.59
N GLY A 368 -3.46 15.55 20.17
CA GLY A 368 -4.70 16.25 19.92
C GLY A 368 -4.66 17.14 18.68
N ARG A 369 -3.68 16.97 17.79
CA ARG A 369 -3.56 17.74 16.55
C ARG A 369 -4.34 17.03 15.44
N PRO A 370 -5.12 17.75 14.61
CA PRO A 370 -5.72 17.17 13.42
C PRO A 370 -4.66 16.54 12.51
N ILE A 371 -4.88 15.30 12.09
CA ILE A 371 -3.99 14.62 11.16
C ILE A 371 -4.31 15.13 9.76
N LYS A 372 -3.32 15.74 9.10
CA LYS A 372 -3.43 16.21 7.71
C LYS A 372 -2.77 15.22 6.77
N ARG A 373 -3.37 15.05 5.58
CA ARG A 373 -2.75 14.38 4.44
C ARG A 373 -1.74 15.35 3.84
N GLU A 374 -0.54 14.86 3.54
CA GLU A 374 0.37 15.59 2.68
C GLU A 374 -0.03 15.27 1.23
N SER A 375 -0.36 16.32 0.46
CA SER A 375 -0.78 16.17 -0.93
C SER A 375 0.46 16.14 -1.83
N SER A 376 0.51 15.14 -2.70
CA SER A 376 1.42 15.09 -3.84
C SER A 376 0.81 15.76 -5.09
N GLY A 377 -0.32 16.44 -4.93
CA GLY A 377 -1.17 16.97 -5.99
C GLY A 377 -2.19 15.95 -6.50
N PHE A 378 -3.23 16.44 -7.19
CA PHE A 378 -4.36 15.64 -7.69
C PHE A 378 -3.96 14.49 -8.63
N ILE A 379 -2.87 14.66 -9.38
CA ILE A 379 -2.45 13.76 -10.47
C ILE A 379 -1.37 12.78 -10.03
N SER A 380 -0.56 13.12 -9.02
CA SER A 380 0.60 12.29 -8.66
C SER A 380 0.15 10.99 -7.98
N PRO A 381 0.49 9.82 -8.53
CA PRO A 381 0.19 8.55 -7.90
C PRO A 381 1.16 8.24 -6.74
N ILE A 382 2.27 8.97 -6.65
CA ILE A 382 3.31 8.78 -5.64
C ILE A 382 2.91 9.55 -4.39
N GLY A 383 2.58 8.82 -3.32
CA GLY A 383 2.35 9.44 -2.02
C GLY A 383 3.65 10.02 -1.47
N ILE A 384 3.58 11.23 -0.92
CA ILE A 384 4.72 11.94 -0.33
C ILE A 384 4.42 12.19 1.16
N SER A 385 5.44 12.12 2.00
CA SER A 385 5.38 12.53 3.41
C SER A 385 6.70 13.21 3.80
N THR A 386 6.65 14.21 4.66
CA THR A 386 7.81 14.96 5.12
C THR A 386 8.17 14.53 6.53
N ASP A 387 9.46 14.27 6.79
CA ASP A 387 9.97 14.03 8.14
C ASP A 387 9.75 15.28 8.99
N LYS A 388 9.01 15.11 10.09
CA LYS A 388 8.57 16.21 10.96
C LYS A 388 9.61 16.57 12.02
N MET A 389 10.71 15.82 12.11
CA MET A 389 11.83 16.07 13.04
C MET A 389 11.39 16.31 14.51
N SER A 390 10.27 15.72 14.93
CA SER A 390 9.72 15.89 16.27
C SER A 390 10.58 15.13 17.28
N LYS A 391 11.38 15.83 18.09
CA LYS A 391 12.26 15.20 19.10
C LYS A 391 11.49 14.30 20.07
N VAL A 392 10.31 14.73 20.52
CA VAL A 392 9.47 13.93 21.43
C VAL A 392 8.97 12.65 20.75
N ASP A 393 8.47 12.73 19.51
CA ASP A 393 7.98 11.54 18.80
C ASP A 393 9.14 10.60 18.44
N ASN A 394 10.30 11.16 18.09
CA ASN A 394 11.52 10.39 17.87
C ASN A 394 11.99 9.66 19.14
N GLU A 395 11.92 10.29 20.31
CA GLU A 395 12.21 9.62 21.60
C GLU A 395 11.18 8.53 21.90
N ILE A 396 9.88 8.77 21.67
CA ILE A 396 8.84 7.74 21.85
C ILE A 396 9.11 6.52 20.97
N VAL A 397 9.48 6.74 19.70
CA VAL A 397 9.83 5.67 18.76
C VAL A 397 11.12 4.95 19.19
N ARG A 398 12.17 5.70 19.52
CA ARG A 398 13.49 5.16 19.94
C ARG A 398 13.38 4.31 21.20
N LEU A 399 12.66 4.80 22.20
CA LEU A 399 12.39 4.12 23.47
C LEU A 399 11.32 3.03 23.35
N LYS A 400 10.73 2.84 22.16
CA LYS A 400 9.69 1.84 21.87
C LYS A 400 8.46 1.94 22.80
N LEU A 401 8.12 3.15 23.25
CA LEU A 401 7.03 3.39 24.19
C LEU A 401 5.66 3.09 23.56
N ASN A 402 4.81 2.40 24.31
CA ASN A 402 3.47 2.02 23.86
C ASN A 402 2.41 3.04 24.33
N ILE A 403 2.49 4.27 23.82
CA ILE A 403 1.57 5.35 24.23
C ILE A 403 0.45 5.50 23.20
N GLY A 404 -0.74 4.99 23.55
CA GLY A 404 -1.96 5.10 22.74
C GLY A 404 -2.72 6.41 22.94
N MET A 405 -3.87 6.55 22.28
CA MET A 405 -4.81 7.67 22.54
C MET A 405 -5.34 7.63 23.98
N PRO A 406 -5.85 8.76 24.52
CA PRO A 406 -6.60 8.71 25.79
C PRO A 406 -7.77 7.72 25.70
N ALA A 407 -8.20 7.23 26.87
CA ALA A 407 -9.28 6.25 26.94
C ALA A 407 -10.60 6.84 26.41
N LYS A 408 -11.42 5.96 25.80
CA LYS A 408 -12.79 6.29 25.39
C LYS A 408 -13.78 6.33 26.55
N THR A 409 -13.34 5.96 27.75
CA THR A 409 -14.13 5.98 28.96
C THR A 409 -13.46 6.83 30.03
N ILE A 410 -14.25 7.57 30.79
CA ILE A 410 -13.80 8.30 31.97
C ILE A 410 -14.69 7.84 33.12
N ARG A 411 -14.09 7.26 34.17
CA ARG A 411 -14.82 6.82 35.38
C ARG A 411 -16.05 5.93 35.08
N GLY A 412 -15.90 5.00 34.13
CA GLY A 412 -16.96 4.08 33.70
C GLY A 412 -17.95 4.66 32.68
N ILE A 413 -17.84 5.93 32.32
CA ILE A 413 -18.74 6.60 31.37
C ILE A 413 -18.12 6.58 29.99
N GLU A 414 -18.87 6.09 29.00
CA GLU A 414 -18.46 6.14 27.60
C GLU A 414 -18.64 7.55 27.02
N LEU A 415 -17.56 8.07 26.44
CA LEU A 415 -17.51 9.40 25.85
C LEU A 415 -18.15 9.42 24.47
N THR A 416 -18.89 10.48 24.14
CA THR A 416 -19.28 10.73 22.74
C THR A 416 -18.05 10.99 21.87
N PRO A 417 -18.17 10.85 20.53
CA PRO A 417 -17.11 11.21 19.62
C PRO A 417 -16.55 12.64 19.84
N GLU A 418 -17.43 13.59 20.14
CA GLU A 418 -17.14 15.00 20.43
C GLU A 418 -16.40 15.18 21.75
N GLU A 419 -16.89 14.55 22.83
CA GLU A 419 -16.21 14.57 24.14
C GLU A 419 -14.84 13.92 24.07
N HIS A 420 -14.71 12.79 23.37
CA HIS A 420 -13.42 12.13 23.17
C HIS A 420 -12.48 12.97 22.29
N ASP A 421 -13.00 13.70 21.31
CA ASP A 421 -12.20 14.66 20.53
C ASP A 421 -11.65 15.78 21.41
N LYS A 422 -12.52 16.39 22.23
CA LYS A 422 -12.14 17.41 23.21
C LYS A 422 -11.16 16.86 24.24
N TYR A 423 -11.35 15.63 24.72
CA TYR A 423 -10.44 14.98 25.66
C TYR A 423 -9.04 14.76 25.07
N ALA A 424 -8.96 14.30 23.82
CA ALA A 424 -7.69 14.14 23.10
C ALA A 424 -6.97 15.48 22.91
N GLU A 425 -7.71 16.54 22.59
CA GLU A 425 -7.17 17.88 22.44
C GLU A 425 -6.64 18.46 23.77
N LEU A 426 -7.46 18.41 24.82
CA LEU A 426 -7.13 18.97 26.13
C LEU A 426 -6.00 18.23 26.84
N SER A 427 -5.87 16.91 26.64
CA SER A 427 -4.78 16.13 27.21
C SER A 427 -3.49 16.24 26.38
N GLY A 428 -3.61 16.14 25.06
CA GLY A 428 -2.45 16.00 24.16
C GLY A 428 -1.66 17.28 23.95
N LYS A 429 -2.33 18.40 23.68
CA LYS A 429 -1.66 19.68 23.37
C LYS A 429 -0.73 20.18 24.49
N PRO A 430 -1.20 20.31 25.75
CA PRO A 430 -0.33 20.80 26.81
C PRO A 430 0.73 19.78 27.22
N ALA A 431 0.45 18.47 27.12
CA ALA A 431 1.46 17.43 27.32
C ALA A 431 2.61 17.58 26.33
N LYS A 432 2.29 17.77 25.04
CA LYS A 432 3.28 17.99 23.99
C LYS A 432 4.12 19.22 24.25
N GLN A 433 3.51 20.35 24.58
CA GLN A 433 4.21 21.59 24.92
C GLN A 433 5.19 21.41 26.09
N GLN A 434 4.78 20.68 27.15
CA GLN A 434 5.66 20.41 28.29
C GLN A 434 6.81 19.47 27.92
N LEU A 435 6.54 18.41 27.15
CA LEU A 435 7.56 17.49 26.68
C LEU A 435 8.56 18.15 25.74
N ASP A 436 8.12 19.07 24.88
CA ASP A 436 9.03 19.82 24.02
C ASP A 436 10.02 20.66 24.84
N LYS A 437 9.60 21.26 25.97
CA LYS A 437 10.51 21.96 26.88
C LYS A 437 11.51 21.00 27.53
N ILE A 438 11.03 19.85 28.01
CA ILE A 438 11.85 18.85 28.71
C ILE A 438 12.88 18.23 27.77
N VAL A 439 12.46 17.73 26.61
CA VAL A 439 13.31 17.01 25.65
C VAL A 439 14.36 17.93 25.02
N ASN A 440 14.10 19.23 24.93
CA ASN A 440 15.08 20.21 24.47
C ASN A 440 16.09 20.66 25.56
N SER A 441 15.90 20.29 26.82
CA SER A 441 16.79 20.69 27.90
C SER A 441 18.15 19.98 27.84
N ALA A 442 19.21 20.62 28.32
CA ALA A 442 20.53 19.99 28.46
C ALA A 442 20.47 18.75 29.37
N SER A 443 19.65 18.81 30.43
CA SER A 443 19.47 17.71 31.38
C SER A 443 18.92 16.43 30.72
N TRP A 444 18.14 16.56 29.64
CA TRP A 444 17.54 15.42 28.96
C TRP A 444 18.59 14.51 28.31
N LYS A 445 19.63 15.10 27.71
CA LYS A 445 20.68 14.34 27.02
C LYS A 445 21.40 13.36 27.95
N ASN A 446 21.61 13.77 29.20
CA ASN A 446 22.38 13.02 30.19
C ASN A 446 21.54 12.00 30.98
N ARG A 447 20.23 11.91 30.74
CA ARG A 447 19.37 10.93 31.42
C ARG A 447 19.46 9.56 30.74
N ASN A 448 19.39 8.50 31.55
CA ASN A 448 19.23 7.14 31.04
C ASN A 448 17.85 6.92 30.41
N ASP A 449 17.74 5.84 29.65
CA ASP A 449 16.54 5.56 28.86
C ASP A 449 15.32 5.22 29.72
N GLU A 450 15.48 4.57 30.88
CA GLU A 450 14.34 4.33 31.78
C GLU A 450 13.80 5.64 32.37
N ALA A 451 14.67 6.57 32.77
CA ALA A 451 14.24 7.86 33.29
C ALA A 451 13.52 8.68 32.22
N LYS A 452 14.04 8.67 30.98
CA LYS A 452 13.38 9.32 29.83
C LYS A 452 11.99 8.75 29.59
N ALA A 453 11.87 7.42 29.57
CA ALA A 453 10.60 6.73 29.41
C ALA A 453 9.58 7.13 30.49
N ARG A 454 9.97 7.02 31.77
CA ARG A 454 9.12 7.38 32.91
C ARG A 454 8.67 8.84 32.86
N ILE A 455 9.55 9.77 32.47
CA ILE A 455 9.19 11.19 32.36
C ILE A 455 8.14 11.40 31.28
N ILE A 456 8.32 10.80 30.11
CA ILE A 456 7.35 10.92 29.01
C ILE A 456 5.98 10.40 29.44
N GLU A 457 5.94 9.20 30.00
CA GLU A 457 4.69 8.58 30.48
C GLU A 457 4.04 9.39 31.60
N LYS A 458 4.82 9.87 32.57
CA LYS A 458 4.32 10.71 33.67
C LYS A 458 3.66 11.97 33.13
N VAL A 459 4.32 12.71 32.23
CA VAL A 459 3.76 13.95 31.67
C VAL A 459 2.47 13.67 30.91
N VAL A 460 2.45 12.64 30.05
CA VAL A 460 1.24 12.27 29.30
C VAL A 460 0.10 11.91 30.26
N ASN A 461 0.36 11.10 31.29
CA ASN A 461 -0.65 10.67 32.24
C ASN A 461 -1.16 11.82 33.12
N THR A 462 -0.28 12.72 33.55
CA THR A 462 -0.67 13.92 34.30
C THR A 462 -1.67 14.75 33.52
N PHE A 463 -1.39 15.07 32.25
CA PHE A 463 -2.30 15.89 31.44
C PHE A 463 -3.59 15.16 31.04
N ARG A 464 -3.56 13.83 30.90
CA ARG A 464 -4.78 13.02 30.78
C ARG A 464 -5.66 13.13 32.02
N LEU A 465 -5.08 13.03 33.20
CA LEU A 465 -5.82 13.19 34.46
C LEU A 465 -6.44 14.59 34.56
N ARG A 466 -5.71 15.65 34.19
CA ARG A 466 -6.27 17.02 34.19
C ARG A 466 -7.45 17.14 33.24
N ALA A 467 -7.27 16.67 32.00
CA ALA A 467 -8.29 16.78 30.98
C ALA A 467 -9.51 15.90 31.30
N SER A 468 -9.32 14.73 31.91
CA SER A 468 -10.45 13.86 32.28
C SER A 468 -11.32 14.48 33.36
N LEU A 469 -10.73 15.24 34.31
CA LEU A 469 -11.49 16.00 35.31
C LEU A 469 -12.32 17.12 34.67
N ILE A 470 -11.77 17.81 33.67
CA ILE A 470 -12.49 18.87 32.94
C ILE A 470 -13.67 18.26 32.18
N ILE A 471 -13.42 17.21 31.39
CA ILE A 471 -14.46 16.53 30.61
C ILE A 471 -15.53 15.93 31.52
N TYR A 472 -15.14 15.34 32.65
CA TYR A 472 -16.10 14.80 33.62
C TYR A 472 -17.03 15.87 34.18
N LYS A 473 -16.49 17.06 34.52
CA LYS A 473 -17.31 18.19 34.98
C LYS A 473 -18.28 18.69 33.89
N ASP A 474 -17.86 18.68 32.63
CA ASP A 474 -18.73 19.05 31.50
C ASP A 474 -19.86 18.02 31.32
N ILE A 475 -19.54 16.72 31.36
CA ILE A 475 -20.53 15.63 31.25
C ILE A 475 -21.56 15.68 32.38
N ASP A 476 -21.12 15.88 33.62
CA ASP A 476 -21.99 15.98 34.80
C ASP A 476 -23.03 17.12 34.63
N ARG A 477 -22.58 18.26 34.09
CA ARG A 477 -23.44 19.42 33.82
C ARG A 477 -24.42 19.18 32.68
N GLU A 478 -23.97 18.57 31.59
CA GLU A 478 -24.73 18.47 30.34
C GLU A 478 -25.69 17.28 30.31
N ARG A 479 -25.28 16.11 30.83
CA ARG A 479 -26.03 14.86 30.66
C ARG A 479 -27.03 14.55 31.77
N LYS A 480 -27.00 15.27 32.90
CA LYS A 480 -27.93 15.10 34.06
C LYS A 480 -28.21 13.62 34.43
N ILE A 481 -27.18 12.77 34.39
CA ILE A 481 -27.35 11.32 34.56
C ILE A 481 -27.86 11.05 36.00
N GLU A 482 -28.93 10.26 36.16
CA GLU A 482 -29.48 9.93 37.49
C GLU A 482 -28.51 9.06 38.30
N GLY A 483 -28.30 9.41 39.58
CA GLY A 483 -27.33 8.74 40.46
C GLY A 483 -25.87 9.20 40.29
N PHE A 484 -25.59 10.03 39.29
CA PHE A 484 -24.25 10.52 38.93
C PHE A 484 -23.66 11.48 39.97
N GLY A 485 -24.53 12.20 40.70
CA GLY A 485 -24.14 13.10 41.80
C GLY A 485 -23.94 12.43 43.18
N LYS A 486 -24.15 11.11 43.33
CA LYS A 486 -24.03 10.43 44.64
C LYS A 486 -22.59 10.02 44.98
N THR A 487 -21.69 9.97 44.01
CA THR A 487 -20.23 9.99 44.28
C THR A 487 -19.75 11.44 44.28
N ARG A 488 -20.20 12.23 45.27
CA ARG A 488 -19.45 13.42 45.70
C ARG A 488 -18.12 12.95 46.26
N PHE A 489 -17.15 12.65 45.39
CA PHE A 489 -15.77 12.89 45.78
C PHE A 489 -15.63 14.39 45.92
N LYS A 490 -15.29 14.85 47.13
CA LYS A 490 -14.94 16.23 47.41
C LYS A 490 -14.04 16.71 46.28
N THR A 491 -14.46 17.75 45.57
CA THR A 491 -13.66 18.44 44.55
C THR A 491 -12.23 18.72 45.01
N GLU A 492 -12.01 18.79 46.32
CA GLU A 492 -10.72 18.81 47.01
C GLU A 492 -9.77 17.66 46.62
N SER A 493 -10.18 16.39 46.54
CA SER A 493 -9.23 15.28 46.28
C SER A 493 -8.72 15.26 44.83
N GLY A 494 -9.55 15.68 43.88
CA GLY A 494 -9.14 15.83 42.49
C GLY A 494 -8.19 17.01 42.30
N GLU A 495 -8.41 18.11 43.02
CA GLU A 495 -7.50 19.27 43.04
C GLU A 495 -6.21 18.99 43.82
N GLU A 496 -6.26 18.16 44.85
CA GLU A 496 -5.11 17.71 45.63
C GLU A 496 -4.25 16.75 44.80
N MET A 497 -4.84 15.77 44.10
CA MET A 497 -4.15 14.95 43.10
C MET A 497 -3.59 15.80 41.95
N LEU A 498 -4.28 16.89 41.55
CA LEU A 498 -3.78 17.83 40.55
C LEU A 498 -2.56 18.60 41.06
N ARG A 499 -2.59 19.08 42.32
CA ARG A 499 -1.49 19.78 42.99
C ARG A 499 -0.31 18.85 43.21
N GLU A 500 -0.55 17.59 43.58
CA GLU A 500 0.48 16.57 43.78
C GLU A 500 1.09 16.10 42.45
N ALA A 501 0.30 16.01 41.37
CA ALA A 501 0.81 15.74 40.03
C ALA A 501 1.46 16.97 39.35
N LEU A 502 1.25 18.18 39.89
CA LEU A 502 1.87 19.44 39.47
C LEU A 502 3.22 19.69 40.15
N LYS A 503 3.36 19.30 41.43
CA LYS A 503 4.64 19.20 42.13
C LYS A 503 5.51 18.10 41.51
#